data_AF-A0A7J7VF98-F1
#
_entry.id   AF-A0A7J7VF98-F1
#
_cell.length_a   1.000
_cell.length_b   1.000
_cell.length_c   1.000
_cell.angle_alpha   90.00
_cell.angle_beta   90.00
_cell.angle_gamma   90.00
#
_symmetry.space_group_name_H-M   'P 1'
#
loop_
_entity.id
_entity.type
_entity.pdbx_description
1 polymer ?
#
loop_
_entity_poly.entity_id
_entity_poly.type
_entity_poly.pdbx_seq_one_letter_code
_entity_poly.pdbx_strand_id
1 'polypeptide(L)'
;MAELDIGQHCQVEHCRQRDFLPFICDACSGIFCLEHRSRESHNCPEVTVINEKLKSDTHSSYPCSFKDCAERELVPVLCPHCEKTFCLRHRHQSDHECEKLEVPRPRMAATQKLVQDIIDSKTGQTASKRRKGAKNSETAAKVALMKLKMHADGDKSLPQKERTFRFSYLRGAKRRANQCSSAIDGALGRSSTSQLL
;
A
#
# COMPACT_ATOMS: atom_id res chain seq x y z
N MET A 1 -41.94 25.68 -5.54
CA MET A 1 -41.22 24.39 -5.51
C MET A 1 -40.30 24.41 -6.72
N ALA A 2 -38.98 24.44 -6.51
CA ALA A 2 -38.02 24.45 -7.61
C ALA A 2 -37.76 22.99 -8.01
N GLU A 3 -38.31 22.54 -9.13
CA GLU A 3 -37.90 21.29 -9.75
C GLU A 3 -36.51 21.51 -10.34
N LEU A 4 -35.50 20.99 -9.68
CA LEU A 4 -34.14 20.94 -10.21
C LEU A 4 -34.11 19.71 -11.13
N ASP A 5 -34.16 19.94 -12.45
CA ASP A 5 -33.95 18.89 -13.44
C ASP A 5 -32.46 18.53 -13.46
N ILE A 6 -32.07 17.59 -12.59
CA ILE A 6 -30.68 17.17 -12.39
C ILE A 6 -30.46 15.89 -13.18
N GLY A 7 -29.56 15.97 -14.16
CA GLY A 7 -29.18 14.85 -15.04
C GLY A 7 -29.48 15.17 -16.50
N GLN A 8 -28.61 14.72 -17.41
CA GLN A 8 -28.87 14.78 -18.84
C GLN A 8 -29.73 13.59 -19.23
N HIS A 9 -30.57 13.74 -20.26
CA HIS A 9 -31.37 12.65 -20.82
C HIS A 9 -30.78 12.18 -22.12
N CYS A 10 -30.97 10.89 -22.41
CA CYS A 10 -30.70 10.39 -23.75
C CYS A 10 -31.64 11.13 -24.73
N GLN A 11 -31.07 11.75 -25.76
CA GLN A 11 -31.80 12.51 -26.79
C GLN A 11 -32.72 11.62 -27.64
N VAL A 12 -32.60 10.30 -27.49
CA VAL A 12 -33.50 9.32 -28.10
C VAL A 12 -34.84 9.31 -27.36
N GLU A 13 -35.89 9.74 -28.07
CA GLU A 13 -37.27 9.88 -27.57
C GLU A 13 -37.80 8.63 -26.83
N HIS A 14 -37.40 7.44 -27.27
CA HIS A 14 -37.86 6.16 -26.71
C HIS A 14 -37.05 5.66 -25.51
N CYS A 15 -35.90 6.27 -25.20
CA CYS A 15 -35.04 5.86 -24.09
C CYS A 15 -35.17 6.80 -22.90
N ARG A 16 -34.94 8.11 -23.10
CA ARG A 16 -34.97 9.18 -22.08
C ARG A 16 -34.39 8.82 -20.70
N GLN A 17 -33.40 7.91 -20.65
CA GLN A 17 -32.72 7.52 -19.42
C GLN A 17 -32.00 8.73 -18.81
N ARG A 18 -31.99 8.87 -17.47
CA ARG A 18 -31.40 10.01 -16.73
C ARG A 18 -30.06 9.71 -16.05
N ASP A 19 -29.80 8.45 -15.72
CA ASP A 19 -28.61 8.00 -14.98
C ASP A 19 -27.63 7.28 -15.91
N PHE A 20 -26.97 8.03 -16.79
CA PHE A 20 -25.96 7.47 -17.69
C PHE A 20 -24.73 8.37 -17.80
N LEU A 21 -23.60 7.77 -18.17
CA LEU A 21 -22.42 8.51 -18.57
C LEU A 21 -22.69 9.14 -19.96
N PRO A 22 -22.73 10.46 -20.10
CA PRO A 22 -23.12 11.10 -21.35
C PRO A 22 -22.12 10.80 -22.48
N PHE A 23 -22.56 10.06 -23.50
CA PHE A 23 -21.81 9.87 -24.74
C PHE A 23 -22.28 10.90 -25.76
N ILE A 24 -21.35 11.72 -26.25
CA ILE A 24 -21.63 12.71 -27.28
C ILE A 24 -21.34 12.09 -28.64
N CYS A 25 -22.29 12.12 -29.57
CA CYS A 25 -22.05 11.65 -30.92
C CYS A 25 -21.20 12.67 -31.70
N ASP A 26 -20.09 12.23 -32.30
CA ASP A 26 -19.22 13.13 -33.08
C ASP A 26 -19.88 13.73 -34.34
N ALA A 27 -20.97 13.11 -34.83
CA ALA A 27 -21.66 13.55 -36.04
C ALA A 27 -22.81 14.52 -35.74
N CYS A 28 -23.75 14.13 -34.89
CA CYS A 28 -24.93 14.95 -34.57
C CYS A 28 -24.80 15.75 -33.26
N SER A 29 -23.71 15.60 -32.51
CA SER A 29 -23.46 16.23 -31.20
C SER A 29 -24.51 15.94 -30.11
N GLY A 30 -25.43 15.00 -30.35
CA GLY A 30 -26.43 14.57 -29.38
C GLY A 30 -25.83 13.77 -28.23
N ILE A 31 -26.48 13.84 -27.06
CA ILE A 31 -26.08 13.13 -25.86
C ILE A 31 -26.90 11.85 -25.72
N PHE A 32 -26.22 10.71 -25.58
CA PHE A 32 -26.82 9.39 -25.60
C PHE A 32 -26.29 8.50 -24.48
N CYS A 33 -27.11 7.53 -24.04
CA CYS A 33 -26.69 6.51 -23.08
C CYS A 33 -25.84 5.42 -23.73
N LEU A 34 -25.35 4.47 -22.92
CA LEU A 34 -24.48 3.38 -23.38
C LEU A 34 -25.10 2.58 -24.54
N GLU A 35 -26.41 2.36 -24.50
CA GLU A 35 -27.15 1.62 -25.53
C GLU A 35 -27.30 2.41 -26.83
N HIS A 36 -27.38 3.75 -26.74
CA HIS A 36 -27.63 4.64 -27.87
C HIS A 36 -26.37 5.37 -28.38
N ARG A 37 -25.18 4.97 -27.91
CA ARG A 37 -23.91 5.63 -28.24
C ARG A 37 -23.48 5.46 -29.71
N SER A 38 -23.94 4.39 -30.38
CA SER A 38 -23.55 4.09 -31.77
C SER A 38 -24.42 4.88 -32.75
N ARG A 39 -23.90 5.21 -33.93
CA ARG A 39 -24.66 5.94 -34.97
C ARG A 39 -25.91 5.18 -35.43
N GLU A 40 -25.86 3.85 -35.38
CA GLU A 40 -26.96 2.95 -35.73
C GLU A 40 -28.07 2.94 -34.66
N SER A 41 -27.69 2.97 -33.38
CA SER A 41 -28.66 2.85 -32.28
C SER A 41 -29.55 4.08 -32.13
N HIS A 42 -29.07 5.28 -32.46
CA HIS A 42 -29.88 6.51 -32.42
C HIS A 42 -30.32 7.03 -33.81
N ASN A 43 -30.11 6.27 -34.88
CA ASN A 43 -30.40 6.68 -36.27
C ASN A 43 -29.81 8.07 -36.58
N CYS A 44 -28.49 8.20 -36.50
CA CYS A 44 -27.80 9.48 -36.68
C CYS A 44 -28.19 10.16 -38.01
N PRO A 45 -28.65 11.42 -38.00
CA PRO A 45 -29.07 12.12 -39.22
C PRO A 45 -27.88 12.50 -40.14
N GLU A 46 -26.71 12.72 -39.55
CA GLU A 46 -25.48 13.11 -40.24
C GLU A 46 -24.64 11.84 -40.55
N VAL A 47 -25.05 11.06 -41.55
CA VAL A 47 -24.25 9.93 -42.07
C VAL A 47 -23.37 10.41 -43.22
N THR A 48 -22.49 11.38 -42.95
CA THR A 48 -21.35 11.61 -43.84
C THR A 48 -20.22 10.70 -43.37
N VAL A 49 -19.91 9.71 -44.21
CA VAL A 49 -18.77 8.81 -44.06
C VAL A 49 -17.49 9.64 -44.06
N ILE A 50 -17.07 10.11 -42.89
CA ILE A 50 -15.69 10.50 -42.71
C ILE A 50 -14.92 9.19 -42.70
N ASN A 51 -14.35 8.84 -43.86
CA ASN A 51 -13.22 7.93 -43.96
C ASN A 51 -12.06 8.58 -43.19
N GLU A 52 -12.16 8.54 -41.86
CA GLU A 52 -11.08 8.82 -40.93
C GLU A 52 -10.01 7.80 -41.28
N LYS A 53 -9.09 8.20 -42.16
CA LYS A 53 -7.86 7.49 -42.45
C LYS A 53 -7.28 7.16 -41.09
N LEU A 54 -7.37 5.88 -40.69
CA LEU A 54 -6.78 5.33 -39.48
C LEU A 54 -5.41 6.00 -39.37
N LYS A 55 -5.28 6.95 -38.43
CA LYS A 55 -3.97 7.46 -38.06
C LYS A 55 -3.31 6.22 -37.52
N SER A 56 -2.51 5.56 -38.36
CA SER A 56 -1.67 4.46 -37.94
C SER A 56 -1.01 4.96 -36.67
N ASP A 57 -1.28 4.28 -35.56
CA ASP A 57 -0.68 4.55 -34.27
C ASP A 57 0.84 4.55 -34.45
N THR A 58 1.40 5.69 -34.86
CA THR A 58 2.81 5.95 -34.80
C THR A 58 3.04 6.23 -33.33
N HIS A 59 3.07 5.17 -32.54
CA HIS A 59 3.42 5.19 -31.13
C HIS A 59 4.82 5.77 -31.04
N SER A 60 4.88 7.09 -30.83
CA SER A 60 6.11 7.82 -30.59
C SER A 60 6.66 7.28 -29.27
N SER A 61 7.70 6.47 -29.36
CA SER A 61 8.33 5.83 -28.21
C SER A 61 9.56 6.63 -27.80
N TYR A 62 9.56 7.10 -26.56
CA TYR A 62 10.56 7.95 -25.97
C TYR A 62 11.67 7.10 -25.33
N PRO A 63 12.93 7.24 -25.78
CA PRO A 63 14.04 6.45 -25.24
C PRO A 63 14.45 6.92 -23.84
N CYS A 64 14.90 5.97 -23.02
CA CYS A 64 15.54 6.26 -21.76
C CYS A 64 16.92 6.88 -21.97
N SER A 65 17.24 7.96 -21.26
CA SER A 65 18.54 8.65 -21.33
C SER A 65 19.60 8.07 -20.39
N PHE A 66 19.28 6.98 -19.68
CA PHE A 66 20.20 6.33 -18.73
C PHE A 66 21.18 5.39 -19.45
N LYS A 67 22.43 5.34 -18.98
CA LYS A 67 23.56 4.65 -19.65
C LYS A 67 23.31 3.15 -19.89
N ASP A 68 22.61 2.50 -18.97
CA ASP A 68 22.39 1.05 -18.98
C ASP A 68 20.94 0.66 -19.34
N CYS A 69 20.20 1.53 -20.03
CA CYS A 69 18.80 1.27 -20.35
C CYS A 69 18.44 1.63 -21.80
N ALA A 70 18.12 0.61 -22.60
CA ALA A 70 17.61 0.77 -23.96
C ALA A 70 16.06 0.76 -24.04
N GLU A 71 15.39 0.82 -22.89
CA GLU A 71 13.93 0.79 -22.82
C GLU A 71 13.33 2.08 -23.39
N ARG A 72 12.19 1.95 -24.08
CA ARG A 72 11.44 3.06 -24.63
C ARG A 72 10.02 3.04 -24.07
N GLU A 73 9.53 4.20 -23.66
CA GLU A 73 8.19 4.35 -23.13
C GLU A 73 7.27 5.04 -24.13
N LEU A 74 5.98 4.75 -24.05
CA LEU A 74 4.96 5.40 -24.88
C LEU A 74 4.65 6.83 -24.42
N VAL A 75 5.01 7.15 -23.17
CA VAL A 75 4.75 8.44 -22.53
C VAL A 75 6.08 9.08 -22.16
N PRO A 76 6.28 10.40 -22.41
CA PRO A 76 7.50 11.08 -22.01
C PRO A 76 7.51 11.25 -20.48
N VAL A 77 8.44 10.56 -19.81
CA VAL A 77 8.66 10.70 -18.37
C VAL A 77 9.90 11.55 -18.15
N LEU A 78 9.70 12.83 -17.83
CA LEU A 78 10.77 13.81 -17.62
C LEU A 78 11.14 13.90 -16.14
N CYS A 79 12.44 13.92 -15.85
CA CYS A 79 12.91 14.24 -14.51
C CYS A 79 12.87 15.76 -14.28
N PRO A 80 12.26 16.27 -13.19
CA PRO A 80 12.17 17.72 -12.93
C PRO A 80 13.51 18.38 -12.61
N HIS A 81 14.58 17.60 -12.39
CA HIS A 81 15.89 18.11 -12.00
C HIS A 81 16.90 18.19 -13.15
N CYS A 82 16.91 17.16 -14.01
CA CYS A 82 17.83 17.08 -15.15
C CYS A 82 17.15 17.19 -16.51
N GLU A 83 15.82 17.29 -16.55
CA GLU A 83 15.00 17.50 -17.77
C GLU A 83 15.18 16.44 -18.87
N LYS A 84 15.83 15.32 -18.54
CA LYS A 84 16.01 14.16 -19.43
C LYS A 84 14.82 13.21 -19.34
N THR A 85 14.56 12.49 -20.43
CA THR A 85 13.51 11.48 -20.52
C THR A 85 14.02 10.11 -20.07
N PHE A 86 13.26 9.43 -19.22
CA PHE A 86 13.59 8.12 -18.69
C PHE A 86 12.43 7.13 -18.85
N CYS A 87 12.70 5.85 -18.64
CA CYS A 87 11.64 4.85 -18.55
C CYS A 87 10.98 4.82 -17.17
N LEU A 88 9.86 4.09 -17.02
CA LEU A 88 9.15 4.00 -15.74
C LEU A 88 10.02 3.37 -14.63
N ARG A 89 10.98 2.51 -15.00
CA ARG A 89 11.94 1.90 -14.07
C ARG A 89 12.98 2.90 -13.55
N HIS A 90 13.34 3.90 -14.36
CA HIS A 90 14.37 4.89 -14.03
C HIS A 90 13.79 6.30 -13.80
N ARG A 91 12.51 6.38 -13.44
CA ARG A 91 11.80 7.65 -13.22
C ARG A 91 12.33 8.42 -12.01
N HIS A 92 12.76 7.73 -10.95
CA HIS A 92 13.25 8.40 -9.75
C HIS A 92 14.71 8.81 -9.90
N GLN A 93 15.10 9.83 -9.14
CA GLN A 93 16.42 10.44 -9.20
C GLN A 93 17.54 9.44 -8.89
N SER A 94 17.32 8.52 -7.94
CA SER A 94 18.27 7.46 -7.56
C SER A 94 18.52 6.47 -8.68
N ASP A 95 17.49 6.22 -9.50
CA ASP A 95 17.49 5.13 -10.47
C ASP A 95 18.20 5.53 -11.76
N HIS A 96 18.27 6.83 -12.08
CA HIS A 96 19.00 7.34 -13.24
C HIS A 96 20.24 8.18 -12.90
N GLU A 97 20.73 8.10 -11.65
CA GLU A 97 21.89 8.87 -11.16
C GLU A 97 21.80 10.36 -11.56
N CYS A 98 20.74 11.03 -11.12
CA CYS A 98 20.46 12.41 -11.52
C CYS A 98 21.61 13.37 -11.16
N GLU A 99 22.02 14.21 -12.10
CA GLU A 99 23.13 15.17 -11.94
C GLU A 99 22.93 16.15 -10.77
N LYS A 100 21.68 16.44 -10.39
CA LYS A 100 21.36 17.33 -9.25
C LYS A 100 20.97 16.58 -7.98
N LEU A 101 21.25 15.28 -7.88
CA LEU A 101 21.15 14.60 -6.60
C LEU A 101 22.24 15.12 -5.67
N GLU A 102 21.83 15.96 -4.72
CA GLU A 102 22.57 16.10 -3.48
C GLU A 102 22.50 14.76 -2.74
N VAL A 103 23.50 13.91 -2.96
CA VAL A 103 23.62 12.65 -2.21
C VAL A 103 23.56 13.00 -0.72
N PRO A 104 22.60 12.44 0.04
CA PRO A 104 22.48 12.75 1.45
C PRO A 104 23.82 12.49 2.12
N ARG A 105 24.43 13.55 2.69
CA ARG A 105 25.69 13.42 3.43
C ARG A 105 25.53 12.26 4.42
N PRO A 106 26.38 11.23 4.36
CA PRO A 106 26.21 10.07 5.20
C PRO A 106 26.21 10.54 6.66
N ARG A 107 25.08 10.32 7.33
CA ARG A 107 24.78 10.80 8.69
C ARG A 107 25.80 10.34 9.74
N MET A 108 26.72 9.45 9.35
CA MET A 108 27.66 8.73 10.21
C MET A 108 29.06 8.57 9.57
N ALA A 109 29.53 9.53 8.76
CA ALA A 109 30.89 9.46 8.18
C ALA A 109 32.00 9.28 9.24
N ALA A 110 31.87 9.97 10.38
CA ALA A 110 32.85 9.90 11.48
C ALA A 110 32.91 8.54 12.20
N THR A 111 31.82 7.76 12.18
CA THR A 111 31.74 6.48 12.89
C THR A 111 31.99 5.27 12.00
N GLN A 112 32.24 5.45 10.69
CA GLN A 112 32.50 4.33 9.78
C GLN A 112 33.75 3.53 10.18
N LYS A 113 34.82 4.19 10.62
CA LYS A 113 36.04 3.53 11.10
C LYS A 113 35.79 2.71 12.36
N LEU A 114 35.06 3.28 13.33
CA LEU A 114 34.67 2.56 14.54
C LEU A 114 33.82 1.32 14.24
N VAL A 115 32.93 1.39 13.24
CA VAL A 115 32.10 0.25 12.83
C VAL A 115 32.96 -0.86 12.21
N GLN A 116 33.97 -0.52 11.41
CA GLN A 116 34.92 -1.48 10.84
C GLN A 116 35.73 -2.19 11.94
N ASP A 117 36.28 -1.43 12.90
CA ASP A 117 37.02 -1.99 14.04
C ASP A 117 36.15 -2.94 14.90
N ILE A 118 34.86 -2.64 15.05
CA ILE A 118 33.89 -3.51 15.76
C ILE A 118 33.61 -4.81 15.00
N ILE A 119 33.59 -4.77 13.66
CA ILE A 119 33.35 -5.94 12.83
C ILE A 119 34.59 -6.84 12.84
N ASP A 120 35.78 -6.25 12.69
CA ASP A 120 37.07 -6.95 12.66
C ASP A 120 37.40 -7.59 14.01
N SER A 121 37.01 -6.96 15.11
CA SER A 121 37.16 -7.54 16.45
C SER A 121 36.18 -8.70 16.73
N LYS A 122 35.14 -8.86 15.92
CA LYS A 122 34.10 -9.89 16.12
C LYS A 122 34.36 -11.18 15.34
N THR A 123 35.06 -11.09 14.21
CA THR A 123 35.43 -12.23 13.37
C THR A 123 36.50 -13.13 14.01
N GLY A 124 37.21 -12.65 15.04
CA GLY A 124 38.26 -13.42 15.74
C GLY A 124 37.87 -14.09 17.07
N GLN A 125 36.66 -13.87 17.62
CA GLN A 125 36.28 -14.41 18.93
C GLN A 125 35.10 -15.39 18.86
N THR A 126 35.41 -16.67 18.71
CA THR A 126 34.49 -17.73 19.10
C THR A 126 34.45 -17.80 20.64
N ALA A 127 33.24 -17.68 21.19
CA ALA A 127 32.89 -17.88 22.60
C ALA A 127 33.52 -16.92 23.64
N SER A 128 33.12 -15.65 23.66
CA SER A 128 33.30 -14.81 24.87
C SER A 128 32.10 -14.97 25.82
N LYS A 129 32.38 -15.22 27.11
CA LYS A 129 31.38 -15.29 28.19
C LYS A 129 30.55 -14.00 28.17
N ARG A 130 29.29 -14.12 27.76
CA ARG A 130 28.30 -13.06 27.72
C ARG A 130 28.25 -12.35 29.08
N ARG A 131 28.78 -11.12 29.16
CA ARG A 131 28.59 -10.25 30.33
C ARG A 131 27.08 -10.10 30.54
N LYS A 132 26.56 -10.67 31.63
CA LYS A 132 25.17 -10.45 32.03
C LYS A 132 25.08 -8.97 32.44
N GLY A 133 24.50 -8.16 31.56
CA GLY A 133 24.11 -6.80 31.91
C GLY A 133 23.27 -6.82 33.18
N ALA A 134 23.38 -5.76 33.99
CA ALA A 134 22.57 -5.60 35.19
C ALA A 134 21.11 -5.88 34.86
N LYS A 135 20.48 -6.77 35.62
CA LYS A 135 19.08 -7.14 35.43
C LYS A 135 18.22 -5.95 35.87
N ASN A 136 18.00 -5.00 34.97
CA ASN A 136 16.95 -4.01 35.17
C ASN A 136 15.62 -4.78 35.17
N SER A 137 15.01 -4.91 36.35
CA SER A 137 13.77 -5.67 36.59
C SER A 137 12.60 -5.11 35.77
N GLU A 138 12.61 -3.80 35.52
CA GLU A 138 11.57 -3.11 34.75
C GLU A 138 11.61 -3.53 33.27
N THR A 139 12.80 -3.61 32.67
CA THR A 139 12.94 -4.09 31.29
C THR A 139 12.71 -5.59 31.19
N ALA A 140 13.09 -6.38 32.21
CA ALA A 140 12.78 -7.80 32.26
C ALA A 140 11.27 -8.06 32.31
N ALA A 141 10.51 -7.27 33.08
CA ALA A 141 9.05 -7.35 33.14
C ALA A 141 8.39 -6.98 31.79
N LYS A 142 8.86 -5.94 31.12
CA LYS A 142 8.37 -5.55 29.78
C LYS A 142 8.64 -6.64 28.74
N VAL A 143 9.83 -7.24 28.76
CA VAL A 143 10.17 -8.35 27.85
C VAL A 143 9.33 -9.59 28.15
N ALA A 144 9.03 -9.89 29.41
CA ALA A 144 8.12 -10.97 29.77
C ALA A 144 6.69 -10.73 29.24
N LEU A 145 6.17 -9.50 29.37
CA LEU A 145 4.87 -9.11 28.81
C LEU A 145 4.85 -9.23 27.28
N MET A 146 5.92 -8.82 26.61
CA MET A 146 6.03 -8.94 25.15
C MET A 146 5.99 -10.41 24.70
N LYS A 147 6.77 -11.28 25.36
CA LYS A 147 6.77 -12.72 25.06
C LYS A 147 5.39 -13.35 25.28
N LEU A 148 4.70 -12.95 26.35
CA LEU A 148 3.34 -13.38 26.60
C LEU A 148 2.40 -12.96 25.46
N LYS A 149 2.45 -11.69 25.04
CA LYS A 149 1.61 -11.17 23.95
C LYS A 149 1.91 -11.83 22.59
N MET A 150 3.16 -12.27 22.38
CA MET A 150 3.57 -12.94 21.14
C MET A 150 3.06 -14.38 21.02
N HIS A 151 2.90 -15.09 22.15
CA HIS A 151 2.49 -16.50 22.20
C HIS A 151 1.05 -16.68 22.67
N ALA A 152 0.29 -15.59 22.81
CA ALA A 152 -1.10 -15.64 23.21
C ALA A 152 -2.01 -15.97 22.02
N ASP A 153 -2.80 -17.03 22.16
CA ASP A 153 -3.80 -17.43 21.17
C ASP A 153 -5.15 -16.78 21.53
N GLY A 154 -5.79 -16.14 20.54
CA GLY A 154 -7.07 -15.45 20.70
C GLY A 154 -7.54 -14.82 19.39
N ASP A 155 -8.79 -14.36 19.36
CA ASP A 155 -9.35 -13.76 18.14
C ASP A 155 -8.60 -12.47 17.75
N LYS A 156 -8.19 -12.40 16.48
CA LYS A 156 -7.44 -11.28 15.91
C LYS A 156 -8.32 -10.06 15.65
N SER A 157 -9.65 -10.24 15.62
CA SER A 157 -10.65 -9.20 15.38
C SER A 157 -10.69 -8.13 16.47
N LEU A 158 -10.32 -8.46 17.71
CA LEU A 158 -10.35 -7.53 18.84
C LEU A 158 -9.16 -6.57 18.82
N PRO A 159 -9.37 -5.25 18.97
CA PRO A 159 -8.27 -4.27 18.99
C PRO A 159 -7.37 -4.48 20.21
N GLN A 160 -6.06 -4.24 20.05
CA GLN A 160 -5.03 -4.57 21.05
C GLN A 160 -5.29 -3.93 22.44
N LYS A 161 -6.02 -2.81 22.48
CA LYS A 161 -6.42 -2.10 23.72
C LYS A 161 -7.43 -2.87 24.58
N GLU A 162 -8.23 -3.75 23.98
CA GLU A 162 -9.31 -4.50 24.65
C GLU A 162 -8.89 -5.94 24.98
N ARG A 163 -7.71 -6.38 24.53
CA ARG A 163 -7.22 -7.73 24.79
C ARG A 163 -6.71 -7.88 26.22
N THR A 164 -7.38 -8.71 27.01
CA THR A 164 -6.92 -9.12 28.35
C THR A 164 -6.16 -10.45 28.29
N PHE A 165 -4.92 -10.48 28.77
CA PHE A 165 -4.09 -11.68 28.79
C PHE A 165 -4.11 -12.32 30.18
N ARG A 166 -4.51 -13.59 30.27
CA ARG A 166 -4.49 -14.37 31.52
C ARG A 166 -3.42 -15.45 31.45
N PHE A 167 -2.55 -15.49 32.47
CA PHE A 167 -1.59 -16.59 32.64
C PHE A 167 -2.15 -17.59 33.66
N SER A 168 -2.46 -18.81 33.21
CA SER A 168 -2.92 -19.90 34.08
C SER A 168 -1.83 -20.95 34.23
N TYR A 169 -1.43 -21.21 35.48
CA TYR A 169 -0.51 -22.30 35.80
C TYR A 169 -1.31 -23.57 36.06
N LEU A 170 -1.26 -24.53 35.12
CA LEU A 170 -1.78 -25.87 35.36
C LEU A 170 -0.77 -26.65 36.23
N ARG A 171 -1.10 -26.87 37.50
CA ARG A 171 -0.35 -27.78 38.38
C ARG A 171 -0.67 -29.22 37.96
N GLY A 172 0.22 -29.86 37.21
CA GLY A 172 0.14 -31.31 37.00
C GLY A 172 0.71 -31.91 35.71
N ALA A 173 1.12 -31.13 34.71
CA ALA A 173 1.58 -31.71 33.43
C ALA A 173 3.12 -31.80 33.35
N LYS A 174 3.68 -32.98 33.66
CA LYS A 174 5.03 -33.40 33.25
C LYS A 174 5.06 -33.69 31.74
N ARG A 175 4.81 -32.70 30.88
CA ARG A 175 5.28 -32.72 29.47
C ARG A 175 5.48 -31.27 29.02
N ARG A 176 6.64 -31.00 28.40
CA ARG A 176 6.88 -29.77 27.65
C ARG A 176 5.85 -29.71 26.52
N ALA A 177 4.77 -28.97 26.73
CA ALA A 177 3.82 -28.62 25.70
C ALA A 177 3.60 -27.11 25.82
N ASN A 178 3.66 -26.44 24.67
CA ASN A 178 3.48 -25.00 24.55
C ASN A 178 2.26 -24.56 25.37
N GLN A 179 2.52 -23.64 26.29
CA GLN A 179 1.56 -23.15 27.27
C GLN A 179 0.44 -22.44 26.52
N CYS A 180 -0.69 -23.11 26.40
CA CYS A 180 -1.89 -22.57 25.79
C CYS A 180 -2.42 -21.46 26.70
N SER A 181 -2.40 -20.23 26.19
CA SER A 181 -3.02 -19.08 26.85
C SER A 181 -4.29 -18.79 26.07
N SER A 182 -5.44 -19.11 26.65
CA SER A 182 -6.74 -18.79 26.08
C SER A 182 -7.13 -17.36 26.45
N ALA A 183 -7.46 -16.56 25.44
CA ALA A 183 -8.32 -15.40 25.63
C ALA A 183 -9.71 -15.90 26.01
N ILE A 184 -10.23 -15.49 27.17
CA ILE A 184 -11.62 -15.76 27.56
C ILE A 184 -12.52 -14.68 26.95
N ASP A 185 -13.57 -15.11 26.25
CA ASP A 185 -14.61 -14.25 25.72
C ASP A 185 -15.36 -13.56 26.86
N GLY A 186 -15.28 -12.23 26.90
CA GLY A 186 -16.04 -11.39 27.80
C GLY A 186 -17.50 -11.26 27.34
N ALA A 187 -18.27 -12.34 27.40
CA ALA A 187 -19.73 -12.26 27.39
C ALA A 187 -20.24 -12.18 28.84
N LEU A 188 -21.10 -11.21 29.10
CA LEU A 188 -21.66 -10.87 30.42
C LEU A 188 -22.16 -12.08 31.22
N GLY A 189 -21.79 -12.15 32.49
CA GLY A 189 -22.38 -13.08 33.46
C GLY A 189 -22.04 -12.69 34.90
N ARG A 190 -23.00 -12.09 35.61
CA ARG A 190 -22.95 -11.81 37.05
C ARG A 190 -22.59 -13.07 37.85
N SER A 191 -21.66 -12.98 38.80
CA SER A 191 -21.81 -13.65 40.10
C SER A 191 -20.81 -13.13 41.14
N SER A 192 -21.39 -12.56 42.20
CA SER A 192 -20.87 -12.42 43.57
C SER A 192 -19.44 -11.97 43.79
N THR A 193 -19.32 -10.69 44.14
CA THR A 193 -18.47 -10.24 45.25
C THR A 193 -18.71 -11.12 46.48
N SER A 194 -17.70 -11.85 46.91
CA SER A 194 -17.60 -12.27 48.31
C SER A 194 -16.22 -11.86 48.82
N GLN A 195 -16.23 -10.79 49.61
CA GLN A 195 -15.20 -10.49 50.58
C GLN A 195 -14.98 -11.72 51.47
N LEU A 196 -13.74 -11.96 51.89
CA LEU A 196 -13.40 -12.25 53.27
C LEU A 196 -11.88 -12.18 53.45
N LEU A 197 -11.53 -11.42 54.51
CA LEU A 197 -10.27 -11.21 55.23
C LEU A 197 -9.03 -12.01 54.81
#